data_AF-A0A936SR34-F1
#
_entry.id   AF-A0A936SR34-F1
#
_cell.length_a   1.000
_cell.length_b   1.000
_cell.length_c   1.000
_cell.angle_alpha   90.00
_cell.angle_beta   90.00
_cell.angle_gamma   90.00
#
_symmetry.space_group_name_H-M   'P 1'
#
loop_
_entity.id
_entity.type
_entity.pdbx_description
1 polymer ?
#
loop_
_entity_poly.entity_id
_entity_poly.type
_entity_poly.pdbx_seq_one_letter_code
_entity_poly.pdbx_strand_id
1 'polypeptide(L)'
;MSSQYLRLSAGIGGGVKLCGRAHVNPTLSPTDALDVERFRRKLEARFGRPDHVADADYSYSVRDNLTGVEFEAYSAQSGPAYGGTPADSFVDFDQDDYRIKPEVFRTLAAFDAWLEGGQP
;
A
#
# COMPACT_ATOMS: atom_id res chain seq x y z
N MET A 1 14.94 -17.84 1.46
CA MET A 1 13.55 -17.53 1.87
C MET A 1 13.09 -16.37 1.02
N SER A 2 12.02 -16.54 0.23
CA SER A 2 11.45 -15.42 -0.53
C SER A 2 10.68 -14.51 0.44
N SER A 3 10.87 -13.20 0.35
CA SER A 3 10.04 -12.24 1.09
C SER A 3 8.60 -12.35 0.59
N GLN A 4 7.60 -12.34 1.49
CA GLN A 4 6.19 -12.34 1.09
C GLN A 4 5.88 -11.16 0.17
N TYR A 5 6.41 -9.98 0.50
CA TYR A 5 6.25 -8.79 -0.31
C TYR A 5 7.46 -8.58 -1.22
N LEU A 6 7.19 -8.44 -2.51
CA LEU A 6 8.17 -8.16 -3.55
C LEU A 6 7.97 -6.71 -4.02
N ARG A 7 9.05 -5.93 -4.04
CA ARG A 7 9.07 -4.65 -4.74
C ARG A 7 9.08 -4.88 -6.25
N LEU A 8 8.19 -4.19 -6.95
CA LEU A 8 8.09 -4.15 -8.41
C LEU A 8 8.74 -2.87 -8.95
N SER A 9 8.91 -2.81 -10.28
CA SER A 9 9.24 -1.54 -10.94
C SER A 9 8.17 -0.48 -10.66
N ALA A 10 8.60 0.77 -10.58
CA ALA A 10 7.71 1.90 -10.32
C ALA A 10 6.52 1.94 -11.30
N GLY A 11 5.33 2.24 -10.77
CA GLY A 11 4.09 2.40 -11.53
C GLY A 11 3.31 1.12 -11.81
N ILE A 12 3.87 -0.08 -11.56
CA ILE A 12 3.16 -1.34 -11.83
C ILE A 12 1.94 -1.51 -10.92
N GLY A 13 2.10 -1.27 -9.62
CA GLY A 13 1.01 -1.38 -8.65
C GLY A 13 0.16 -0.12 -8.50
N GLY A 14 0.41 0.92 -9.30
CA GLY A 14 -0.23 2.22 -9.20
C GLY A 14 -1.67 2.26 -9.70
N GLY A 15 -2.26 3.45 -9.73
CA GLY A 15 -3.60 3.68 -10.27
C GLY A 15 -4.36 4.73 -9.48
N VAL A 16 -5.50 4.35 -8.92
CA VAL A 16 -6.31 5.25 -8.09
C VAL A 16 -6.05 4.99 -6.61
N LYS A 17 -6.31 6.01 -5.77
CA LYS A 17 -6.29 5.84 -4.32
C LYS A 17 -7.37 4.84 -3.91
N LEU A 18 -6.97 3.78 -3.21
CA LEU A 18 -7.89 2.81 -2.63
C LEU A 18 -8.30 3.26 -1.22
N CYS A 19 -7.32 3.45 -0.34
CA CYS A 19 -7.58 3.81 1.05
C CYS A 19 -6.33 4.38 1.76
N GLY A 20 -6.52 5.05 2.89
CA GLY A 20 -5.44 5.44 3.80
C GLY A 20 -5.09 4.34 4.79
N ARG A 21 -3.94 4.47 5.47
CA ARG A 21 -3.47 3.47 6.46
C ARG A 21 -4.45 3.20 7.60
N ALA A 22 -5.09 4.25 8.13
CA ALA A 22 -6.08 4.13 9.20
C ALA A 22 -7.29 3.25 8.83
N HIS A 23 -7.56 3.08 7.53
CA HIS A 23 -8.66 2.25 7.06
C HIS A 23 -8.35 0.75 7.13
N VAL A 24 -7.08 0.37 6.92
CA VAL A 24 -6.66 -1.05 6.86
C VAL A 24 -5.94 -1.50 8.14
N ASN A 25 -5.41 -0.56 8.93
CA ASN A 25 -4.76 -0.86 10.18
C ASN A 25 -5.39 -0.07 11.35
N PRO A 26 -6.40 -0.64 12.02
CA PRO A 26 -7.09 0.01 13.14
C PRO A 26 -6.24 0.09 14.41
N THR A 27 -5.07 -0.55 14.47
CA THR A 27 -4.18 -0.47 15.63
C THR A 27 -3.31 0.77 15.61
N LEU A 28 -3.26 1.50 14.49
CA LEU A 28 -2.55 2.77 14.40
C LEU A 28 -3.33 3.87 15.09
N SER A 29 -2.64 4.74 15.80
CA SER A 29 -3.22 6.02 16.18
C SER A 29 -3.47 6.87 14.93
N PRO A 30 -4.43 7.82 14.93
CA PRO A 30 -4.63 8.73 13.82
C PRO A 30 -3.37 9.51 13.43
N THR A 31 -2.54 9.87 14.41
CA THR A 31 -1.24 10.53 14.19
C THR A 31 -0.27 9.60 13.46
N ASP A 32 -0.16 8.35 13.89
CA ASP A 32 0.73 7.37 13.25
C ASP A 32 0.32 7.01 11.83
N ALA A 33 -0.99 6.93 11.58
CA ALA A 33 -1.53 6.64 10.26
C ALA A 33 -1.23 7.76 9.24
N LEU A 34 -1.01 9.00 9.73
CA LEU A 34 -0.70 10.18 8.92
C LEU A 34 0.80 10.53 8.92
N ASP A 35 1.63 9.85 9.70
CA ASP A 35 3.06 10.14 9.81
C ASP A 35 3.82 9.65 8.56
N VAL A 36 4.02 10.58 7.62
CA VAL A 36 4.72 10.37 6.34
C VAL A 36 6.16 9.93 6.57
N GLU A 37 6.90 10.55 7.48
CA GLU A 37 8.31 10.26 7.71
C GLU A 37 8.51 8.87 8.31
N ARG A 38 7.64 8.48 9.26
CA ARG A 38 7.65 7.14 9.85
C ARG A 38 7.32 6.09 8.80
N PHE A 39 6.29 6.31 7.98
CA PHE A 39 5.91 5.38 6.92
C PHE A 39 7.03 5.22 5.88
N ARG A 40 7.61 6.33 5.44
CA ARG A 40 8.76 6.37 4.52
C ARG A 40 9.94 5.56 5.04
N ARG A 41 10.38 5.81 6.28
CA ARG A 41 11.50 5.08 6.88
C ARG A 41 11.24 3.57 6.95
N LYS A 42 10.00 3.16 7.20
CA LYS A 42 9.62 1.74 7.23
C LYS A 42 9.68 1.10 5.85
N LEU A 43 9.15 1.77 4.84
CA LEU A 43 9.23 1.29 3.46
C LEU A 43 10.69 1.21 3.00
N GLU A 44 11.50 2.24 3.25
CA GLU A 44 12.93 2.26 2.93
C GLU A 44 13.69 1.13 3.65
N ALA A 45 13.38 0.86 4.92
CA ALA A 45 14.00 -0.22 5.69
C ALA A 45 13.69 -1.61 5.12
N ARG A 46 12.55 -1.78 4.44
CA ARG A 46 12.12 -3.06 3.85
C ARG A 46 12.56 -3.23 2.41
N PHE A 47 12.53 -2.15 1.62
CA PHE A 47 12.64 -2.20 0.16
C PHE A 47 13.82 -1.41 -0.40
N GLY A 48 14.60 -0.75 0.46
CA GLY A 48 15.65 0.19 0.05
C GLY A 48 15.08 1.51 -0.46
N ARG A 49 15.94 2.36 -1.03
CA ARG A 49 15.52 3.68 -1.56
C ARG A 49 14.57 3.53 -2.76
N PRO A 50 13.58 4.42 -2.94
CA PRO A 50 12.68 4.39 -4.08
C PRO A 50 13.41 4.69 -5.40
N ASP A 51 12.84 4.28 -6.53
CA ASP A 51 13.43 4.49 -7.86
C ASP A 51 13.26 5.94 -8.33
N HIS A 52 12.21 6.63 -7.87
CA HIS A 52 11.91 8.01 -8.20
C HIS A 52 11.56 8.80 -6.93
N VAL A 53 12.09 10.02 -6.85
CA VAL A 53 11.73 11.06 -5.87
C VAL A 53 11.16 12.21 -6.70
N ALA A 54 9.88 12.18 -7.02
CA ALA A 54 9.15 13.24 -7.73
C ALA A 54 7.83 13.50 -6.98
N ASP A 55 7.07 14.54 -7.35
CA ASP A 55 5.94 15.22 -6.63
C ASP A 55 5.04 14.44 -5.63
N ALA A 56 4.94 13.11 -5.70
CA ALA A 56 4.54 12.28 -4.57
C ALA A 56 5.82 11.73 -3.90
N ASP A 57 6.26 12.39 -2.82
CA ASP A 57 7.62 12.27 -2.25
C ASP A 57 8.19 10.85 -2.24
N TYR A 58 7.39 9.80 -1.98
CA TYR A 58 7.77 8.39 -2.02
C TYR A 58 6.63 7.49 -2.52
N SER A 59 6.92 6.56 -3.43
CA SER A 59 6.03 5.47 -3.86
C SER A 59 6.77 4.15 -4.08
N TYR A 60 6.15 3.04 -3.69
CA TYR A 60 6.61 1.67 -3.96
C TYR A 60 5.47 0.86 -4.57
N SER A 61 5.69 0.32 -5.76
CA SER A 61 4.86 -0.76 -6.29
C SER A 61 5.26 -2.08 -5.64
N VAL A 62 4.29 -2.80 -5.10
CA VAL A 62 4.48 -4.00 -4.29
C VAL A 62 3.55 -5.10 -4.78
N ARG A 63 4.04 -6.35 -4.78
CA ARG A 63 3.24 -7.55 -4.94
C ARG A 63 3.30 -8.42 -3.69
N ASP A 64 2.15 -8.88 -3.21
CA ASP A 64 2.08 -10.00 -2.28
C ASP A 64 2.24 -11.32 -3.05
N ASN A 65 3.32 -12.05 -2.79
CA ASN A 65 3.58 -13.32 -3.47
C ASN A 65 2.62 -14.45 -3.05
N LEU A 66 1.85 -14.29 -1.97
CA LEU A 66 0.87 -15.30 -1.55
C LEU A 66 -0.46 -15.14 -2.29
N THR A 67 -0.97 -13.91 -2.40
CA THR A 67 -2.28 -13.63 -3.03
C THR A 67 -2.15 -13.20 -4.49
N GLY A 68 -0.96 -12.75 -4.91
CA GLY A 68 -0.72 -12.17 -6.23
C GLY A 68 -1.22 -10.72 -6.35
N VAL A 69 -1.77 -10.13 -5.28
CA VAL A 69 -2.27 -8.75 -5.29
C VAL A 69 -1.11 -7.77 -5.48
N GLU A 70 -1.26 -6.90 -6.47
CA GLU A 70 -0.35 -5.79 -6.75
C GLU A 70 -0.98 -4.48 -6.30
N PHE A 71 -0.19 -3.65 -5.63
CA PHE A 71 -0.65 -2.36 -5.09
C PHE A 71 0.51 -1.38 -4.98
N GLU A 72 0.19 -0.12 -4.74
CA GLU A 72 1.14 0.95 -4.52
C GLU A 72 1.07 1.43 -3.07
N ALA A 73 2.21 1.51 -2.39
CA ALA A 73 2.35 2.14 -1.09
C ALA A 73 3.02 3.50 -1.27
N TYR A 74 2.30 4.60 -1.01
CA TYR A 74 2.77 5.95 -1.31
C TYR A 74 2.37 6.96 -0.25
N SER A 75 2.97 8.15 -0.30
CA SER A 75 2.54 9.32 0.50
C SER A 75 2.22 10.49 -0.43
N ALA A 76 1.06 11.12 -0.22
CA ALA A 76 0.62 12.31 -0.95
C ALA A 76 0.14 13.39 0.04
N GLN A 77 -0.46 14.49 -0.46
CA GLN A 77 -0.95 15.62 0.36
C GLN A 77 -1.86 15.21 1.54
N SER A 78 -2.60 14.10 1.42
CA SER A 78 -3.49 13.58 2.47
C SER A 78 -2.84 12.57 3.42
N GLY A 79 -1.53 12.37 3.32
CA GLY A 79 -0.76 11.40 4.09
C GLY A 79 -0.56 10.06 3.38
N PRO A 80 -0.02 9.07 4.11
CA PRO A 80 0.22 7.71 3.63
C PRO A 80 -1.04 6.99 3.15
N ALA A 81 -0.94 6.33 2.00
CA ALA A 81 -2.06 5.65 1.37
C ALA A 81 -1.63 4.44 0.53
N TYR A 82 -2.65 3.69 0.14
CA TYR A 82 -2.56 2.56 -0.78
C TYR A 82 -3.29 2.87 -2.09
N GLY A 83 -2.64 2.55 -3.20
CA GLY A 83 -3.15 2.69 -4.55
C GLY A 83 -3.24 1.35 -5.26
N GLY A 84 -4.00 1.32 -6.35
CA GLY A 84 -4.12 0.13 -7.20
C GLY A 84 -4.95 0.40 -8.45
N THR A 85 -4.91 -0.56 -9.37
CA THR A 85 -5.73 -0.52 -10.59
C THR A 85 -7.20 -0.76 -10.23
N PRO A 86 -8.15 0.05 -10.76
CA PRO A 86 -9.57 -0.12 -10.41
C PRO A 86 -10.13 -1.51 -10.69
N ALA A 87 -9.80 -2.09 -11.85
CA ALA A 87 -10.29 -3.41 -12.28
C ALA A 87 -9.87 -4.54 -11.33
N ASP A 88 -8.66 -4.46 -10.76
CA ASP A 88 -8.16 -5.48 -9.85
C ASP A 88 -8.57 -5.22 -8.41
N SER A 89 -8.85 -3.95 -8.07
CA SER A 89 -9.03 -3.51 -6.69
C SER A 89 -10.49 -3.43 -6.21
N PHE A 90 -11.46 -3.12 -7.08
CA PHE A 90 -12.86 -2.92 -6.71
C PHE A 90 -13.76 -4.08 -7.12
N VAL A 91 -14.83 -4.33 -6.36
CA VAL A 91 -15.80 -5.41 -6.63
C VAL A 91 -16.41 -5.28 -8.02
N ASP A 92 -16.87 -4.08 -8.38
CA ASP A 92 -17.37 -3.77 -9.71
C ASP A 92 -17.22 -2.27 -10.00
N PHE A 93 -16.13 -1.89 -10.66
CA PHE A 93 -15.87 -0.50 -11.02
C PHE A 93 -16.79 0.00 -12.14
N ASP A 94 -17.24 -0.88 -13.03
CA ASP A 94 -18.06 -0.52 -14.19
C ASP A 94 -19.51 -0.21 -13.80
N GLN A 95 -19.96 -0.73 -12.66
CA GLN A 95 -21.29 -0.48 -12.08
C GLN A 95 -21.25 0.42 -10.83
N ASP A 96 -20.22 1.25 -10.67
CA ASP A 96 -20.04 2.19 -9.56
C ASP A 96 -19.98 1.54 -8.15
N ASP A 97 -19.61 0.27 -8.04
CA ASP A 97 -19.33 -0.40 -6.76
C ASP A 97 -17.84 -0.30 -6.40
N TYR A 98 -17.48 0.87 -5.84
CA TYR A 98 -16.14 1.20 -5.37
C TYR A 98 -15.76 0.52 -4.04
N ARG A 99 -16.43 -0.56 -3.63
CA ARG A 99 -15.98 -1.36 -2.49
C ARG A 99 -14.71 -2.12 -2.88
N ILE A 100 -13.66 -1.96 -2.07
CA ILE A 100 -12.41 -2.71 -2.24
C ILE A 100 -12.72 -4.20 -2.11
N LYS A 101 -12.19 -5.03 -3.02
CA LYS A 101 -12.33 -6.49 -2.95
C LYS A 101 -11.81 -6.98 -1.59
N PRO A 102 -12.51 -7.92 -0.91
CA PRO A 102 -12.09 -8.37 0.42
C PRO A 102 -10.66 -8.92 0.49
N GLU A 103 -10.18 -9.56 -0.59
CA GLU A 103 -8.81 -10.07 -0.68
C GLU A 103 -7.77 -8.94 -0.73
N VAL A 104 -8.01 -7.91 -1.53
CA VAL A 104 -7.17 -6.72 -1.61
C VAL A 104 -7.11 -6.03 -0.25
N PHE A 105 -8.26 -5.81 0.39
CA PHE A 105 -8.30 -5.22 1.73
C PHE A 105 -7.48 -6.02 2.75
N ARG A 106 -7.62 -7.36 2.76
CA ARG A 106 -6.84 -8.23 3.65
C ARG A 106 -5.33 -8.17 3.37
N THR A 107 -4.92 -8.15 2.10
CA THR A 107 -3.51 -7.98 1.74
C THR A 107 -2.96 -6.64 2.22
N LEU A 108 -3.70 -5.54 2.03
CA LEU A 108 -3.27 -4.21 2.49
C LEU A 108 -3.16 -4.15 4.02
N ALA A 109 -4.11 -4.75 4.74
CA ALA A 109 -4.08 -4.84 6.20
C ALA A 109 -2.88 -5.66 6.71
N ALA A 110 -2.63 -6.83 6.11
CA ALA A 110 -1.48 -7.67 6.46
C ALA A 110 -0.15 -6.96 6.15
N PHE A 111 -0.08 -6.27 5.02
CA PHE A 111 1.11 -5.50 4.64
C PHE A 111 1.39 -4.36 5.62
N ASP A 112 0.38 -3.59 6.01
CA ASP A 112 0.56 -2.51 6.99
C ASP A 112 1.02 -3.08 8.35
N ALA A 113 0.40 -4.16 8.83
CA ALA A 113 0.83 -4.83 10.06
C ALA A 113 2.28 -5.33 9.98
N TRP A 114 2.70 -5.90 8.85
CA TRP A 114 4.08 -6.31 8.60
C TRP A 114 5.05 -5.11 8.60
N LEU A 115 4.68 -3.98 7.98
CA LEU A 115 5.46 -2.73 8.06
C LEU A 115 5.59 -2.24 9.50
N GLU A 116 4.55 -2.43 10.31
CA GLU A 116 4.55 -2.08 11.73
C GLU A 116 5.42 -2.99 12.62
N GLY A 117 5.97 -4.07 12.05
CA GLY A 117 6.79 -5.04 12.79
C GLY A 117 6.00 -6.23 13.31
N GLY A 118 4.72 -6.35 12.94
CA GLY A 118 3.97 -7.59 13.10
C GLY A 118 4.57 -8.71 12.27
N GLN A 119 4.42 -9.96 12.73
CA GLN A 119 4.61 -11.11 11.84
C GLN A 119 3.48 -11.12 10.81
N PRO A 120 3.78 -11.48 9.55
CA PRO A 120 2.75 -11.61 8.52
C PRO A 120 1.74 -12.72 8.84
#